data_AF-A0A8C4VPX6-F1
#
_entry.id   AF-A0A8C4VPX6-F1
#
_cell.length_a   1.000
_cell.length_b   1.000
_cell.length_c   1.000
_cell.angle_alpha   90.00
_cell.angle_beta   90.00
_cell.angle_gamma   90.00
#
_symmetry.space_group_name_H-M   'P 1'
#
loop_
_entity.id
_entity.type
_entity.pdbx_description
1 polymer ?
#
loop_
_entity_poly.entity_id
_entity_poly.type
_entity_poly.pdbx_seq_one_letter_code
_entity_poly.pdbx_strand_id
1 'polypeptide(L)'
;MASKLLHLHICDQLRDLKAVSHESLVIGAIENAFKRMDEQIEREQMTRLVAGGCCALAVVYLLGKVYVANAGDSRAIIIRNGEIIPMSREFTPETERQRLQFLGFLRPELLGNEFTHLEFPRRIQHKELGKKMLYRDQNMHGWAYKRIEEDDLKFPLIYGEGKKARVMATIGVTRGLGDHDLKVYNSNIHIKPFLSCVPEVRVYDLTQYEHCPDDVLVLGTDGLWDVTNDREVADVVTEVLMGYEPNDPCRYTMAAYELVVRSRGVLKERGWRLANDKLGSGDDISVFVIPLGGPGNYT
;
A
#
# COMPACT_ATOMS: atom_id res chain seq x y z
N MET A 1 12.59 11.20 7.42
CA MET A 1 12.12 11.88 8.66
C MET A 1 10.81 11.26 9.18
N ALA A 2 9.89 10.83 8.29
CA ALA A 2 8.61 10.20 8.65
C ALA A 2 8.68 8.93 9.52
N SER A 3 9.65 8.04 9.31
CA SER A 3 9.79 6.80 10.11
C SER A 3 10.22 7.04 11.58
N LYS A 4 10.89 8.16 11.90
CA LYS A 4 11.56 8.35 13.21
C LYS A 4 10.68 8.92 14.32
N LEU A 5 9.50 9.47 14.03
CA LEU A 5 8.65 10.15 15.04
C LEU A 5 7.30 9.47 15.28
N LEU A 6 6.92 8.52 14.42
CA LEU A 6 5.63 7.82 14.50
C LEU A 6 5.44 7.10 15.85
N HIS A 7 6.50 6.46 16.35
CA HIS A 7 6.45 5.68 17.59
C HIS A 7 6.16 6.53 18.84
N LEU A 8 6.59 7.80 18.88
CA LEU A 8 6.39 8.68 20.03
C LEU A 8 4.93 9.14 20.16
N HIS A 9 4.24 9.34 19.03
CA HIS A 9 2.84 9.75 19.04
C HIS A 9 1.87 8.64 19.44
N ILE A 10 2.23 7.39 19.16
CA ILE A 10 1.43 6.21 19.53
C ILE A 10 1.39 6.05 21.07
N CYS A 11 2.53 6.19 21.73
CA CYS A 11 2.65 5.98 23.18
C CYS A 11 1.83 6.98 24.01
N ASP A 12 1.66 8.22 23.54
CA ASP A 12 1.00 9.28 24.30
C ASP A 12 -0.52 9.06 24.45
N GLN A 13 -1.14 8.40 23.48
CA GLN A 13 -2.60 8.20 23.43
C GLN A 13 -3.08 6.96 24.20
N LEU A 14 -2.19 6.15 24.76
CA LEU A 14 -2.53 4.90 25.45
C LEU A 14 -3.03 5.07 26.90
N ARG A 15 -3.17 6.31 27.40
CA ARG A 15 -3.37 6.59 28.84
C ARG A 15 -4.83 6.60 29.35
N ASP A 16 -5.85 6.68 28.50
CA ASP A 16 -7.27 6.79 28.93
C ASP A 16 -8.11 5.55 28.57
N LEU A 17 -8.37 4.66 29.55
CA LEU A 17 -8.78 3.25 29.34
C LEU A 17 -10.01 2.80 30.15
N LYS A 18 -11.23 3.34 29.95
CA LYS A 18 -12.41 2.79 30.65
C LYS A 18 -13.66 2.45 29.82
N ALA A 19 -13.64 2.58 28.49
CA ALA A 19 -14.75 2.10 27.64
C ALA A 19 -14.32 1.47 26.30
N VAL A 20 -13.02 1.48 25.99
CA VAL A 20 -12.46 1.12 24.68
C VAL A 20 -11.45 0.00 24.88
N SER A 21 -11.43 -1.01 24.00
CA SER A 21 -10.43 -2.09 24.08
C SER A 21 -9.02 -1.51 23.88
N HIS A 22 -8.01 -2.11 24.53
CA HIS A 22 -6.61 -1.71 24.31
C HIS A 22 -6.25 -1.77 22.82
N GLU A 23 -6.75 -2.76 22.08
CA GLU A 23 -6.49 -2.90 20.65
C GLU A 23 -7.07 -1.74 19.84
N SER A 24 -8.32 -1.36 20.09
CA SER A 24 -8.96 -0.23 19.42
C SER A 24 -8.25 1.09 19.73
N LEU A 25 -7.76 1.26 20.96
CA LEU A 25 -6.96 2.42 21.36
C LEU A 25 -5.63 2.48 20.59
N VAL A 26 -4.93 1.35 20.46
CA VAL A 26 -3.67 1.27 19.69
C VAL A 26 -3.91 1.54 18.21
N ILE A 27 -4.95 0.97 17.61
CA ILE A 27 -5.33 1.22 16.21
C ILE A 27 -5.58 2.72 16.01
N GLY A 28 -6.43 3.33 16.83
CA GLY A 28 -6.73 4.76 16.74
C GLY A 28 -5.50 5.64 16.96
N ALA A 29 -4.59 5.23 17.84
CA ALA A 29 -3.33 5.93 18.06
C ALA A 29 -2.42 5.88 16.82
N ILE A 30 -2.33 4.72 16.15
CA ILE A 30 -1.58 4.56 14.91
C ILE A 30 -2.17 5.43 13.79
N GLU A 31 -3.48 5.35 13.56
CA GLU A 31 -4.17 6.14 12.54
C GLU A 31 -3.97 7.65 12.75
N ASN A 32 -4.08 8.09 14.01
CA ASN A 32 -3.87 9.49 14.37
C ASN A 32 -2.40 9.90 14.24
N ALA A 33 -1.45 9.01 14.51
CA ALA A 33 -0.03 9.27 14.30
C ALA A 33 0.30 9.47 12.81
N PHE A 34 -0.34 8.72 11.89
CA PHE A 34 -0.22 8.95 10.44
C PHE A 34 -0.76 10.33 10.04
N LYS A 35 -1.94 10.72 10.55
CA LYS A 35 -2.52 12.06 10.29
C LYS A 35 -1.60 13.18 10.78
N ARG A 36 -1.14 13.09 12.03
CA ARG A 36 -0.23 14.09 12.62
C ARG A 36 1.09 14.20 11.86
N MET A 37 1.61 13.08 11.38
CA MET A 37 2.81 13.07 10.55
C MET A 37 2.55 13.74 9.19
N ASP A 38 1.42 13.46 8.54
CA ASP A 38 1.05 14.08 7.26
C ASP A 38 0.91 15.61 7.39
N GLU A 39 0.24 16.08 8.46
CA GLU A 39 0.14 17.51 8.80
C GLU A 39 1.52 18.12 9.12
N GLN A 40 2.41 17.37 9.76
CA GLN A 40 3.77 17.84 10.02
C GLN A 40 4.55 17.99 8.71
N ILE A 41 4.41 17.05 7.76
CA ILE A 41 5.02 17.13 6.44
C ILE A 41 4.52 18.38 5.71
N GLU A 42 3.21 18.67 5.75
CA GLU A 42 2.63 19.89 5.17
C GLU A 42 3.25 21.16 5.75
N ARG A 43 3.36 21.24 7.08
CA ARG A 43 3.97 22.39 7.77
C ARG A 43 5.45 22.55 7.40
N GLU A 44 6.19 21.46 7.34
CA GLU A 44 7.62 21.50 7.00
C GLU A 44 7.87 21.83 5.53
N GLN A 45 6.98 21.40 4.61
CA GLN A 45 7.06 21.71 3.19
C GLN A 45 7.11 23.22 2.93
N MET A 46 6.32 24.01 3.69
CA MET A 46 6.36 25.48 3.64
C MET A 46 7.74 26.08 3.95
N THR A 47 8.60 25.34 4.64
CA THR A 47 9.92 25.81 5.10
C THR A 47 11.11 25.17 4.39
N ARG A 48 10.95 23.97 3.80
CA ARG A 48 12.07 23.12 3.37
C ARG A 48 12.15 22.78 1.88
N LEU A 49 11.26 23.28 1.00
CA LEU A 49 11.27 22.98 -0.45
C LEU A 49 11.30 21.46 -0.79
N VAL A 50 10.96 20.58 0.16
CA VAL A 50 10.87 19.14 -0.10
C VAL A 50 9.47 18.87 -0.63
N ALA A 51 9.36 18.68 -1.94
CA ALA A 51 8.14 18.25 -2.61
C ALA A 51 8.09 16.72 -2.69
N GLY A 52 6.88 16.16 -2.71
CA GLY A 52 6.60 14.74 -2.92
C GLY A 52 5.90 14.06 -1.75
N GLY A 53 5.65 12.78 -1.93
CA GLY A 53 5.05 11.92 -0.92
C GLY A 53 5.76 10.57 -0.82
N CYS A 54 5.24 9.72 0.05
CA CYS A 54 5.71 8.36 0.20
C CYS A 54 4.62 7.40 0.67
N CYS A 55 4.78 6.14 0.27
CA CYS A 55 4.10 5.02 0.91
C CYS A 55 4.65 4.82 2.33
N ALA A 56 3.80 4.37 3.24
CA ALA A 56 4.16 4.10 4.62
C ALA A 56 3.58 2.76 5.07
N LEU A 57 4.49 1.81 5.34
CA LEU A 57 4.19 0.52 5.96
C LEU A 57 4.92 0.47 7.30
N ALA A 58 4.17 0.40 8.38
CA ALA A 58 4.68 0.45 9.75
C ALA A 58 4.27 -0.80 10.53
N VAL A 59 5.17 -1.29 11.38
CA VAL A 59 4.92 -2.41 12.29
C VAL A 59 5.14 -1.93 13.71
N VAL A 60 4.17 -2.21 14.58
CA VAL A 60 4.23 -1.89 16.00
C VAL A 60 3.98 -3.16 16.79
N TYR A 61 4.93 -3.57 17.62
CA TYR A 61 4.72 -4.63 18.60
C TYR A 61 4.33 -4.00 19.95
N LEU A 62 3.18 -4.40 20.48
CA LEU A 62 2.67 -3.88 21.74
C LEU A 62 1.70 -4.88 22.38
N LEU A 63 1.87 -5.12 23.69
CA LEU A 63 0.99 -5.99 24.48
C LEU A 63 0.78 -7.40 23.87
N GLY A 64 1.86 -8.01 23.36
CA GLY A 64 1.80 -9.35 22.75
C GLY A 64 1.18 -9.38 21.35
N LYS A 65 0.90 -8.23 20.73
CA LYS A 65 0.30 -8.14 19.40
C LYS A 65 1.20 -7.36 18.44
N VAL A 66 1.14 -7.73 17.18
CA VAL A 66 1.78 -7.04 16.06
C VAL A 66 0.71 -6.30 15.27
N TYR A 67 0.86 -4.98 15.17
CA TYR A 67 0.00 -4.10 14.40
C TYR A 67 0.74 -3.71 13.12
N VAL A 68 0.18 -4.06 11.98
CA VAL A 68 0.72 -3.74 10.65
C VAL A 68 -0.17 -2.68 10.02
N ALA A 69 0.37 -1.48 9.87
CA ALA A 69 -0.34 -0.32 9.34
C ALA A 69 0.20 0.04 7.96
N ASN A 70 -0.67 0.02 6.94
CA ASN A 70 -0.29 0.30 5.55
C ASN A 70 -1.05 1.47 4.96
N ALA A 71 -0.31 2.41 4.35
CA ALA A 71 -0.81 3.47 3.50
C ALA A 71 0.08 3.55 2.24
N GLY A 72 -0.32 2.87 1.18
CA GLY A 72 0.46 2.78 -0.07
C GLY A 72 0.34 1.40 -0.73
N ASP A 73 1.28 1.10 -1.60
CA ASP A 73 1.43 -0.16 -2.34
C ASP A 73 2.59 -1.04 -1.83
N SER A 74 3.30 -0.63 -0.78
CA SER A 74 4.09 -1.56 0.02
C SER A 74 3.19 -2.64 0.65
N ARG A 75 3.76 -3.82 0.89
CA ARG A 75 2.99 -4.97 1.39
C ARG A 75 3.74 -5.79 2.44
N ALA A 76 2.97 -6.44 3.31
CA ALA A 76 3.45 -7.33 4.37
C ALA A 76 2.69 -8.65 4.41
N ILE A 77 3.40 -9.74 4.66
CA ILE A 77 2.84 -11.08 4.90
C ILE A 77 3.55 -11.73 6.08
N ILE A 78 2.83 -12.56 6.84
CA ILE A 78 3.43 -13.52 7.77
C ILE A 78 3.56 -14.86 7.04
N ILE A 79 4.70 -15.52 7.24
CA ILE A 79 4.93 -16.91 6.91
C ILE A 79 4.99 -17.65 8.24
N ARG A 80 4.04 -18.55 8.49
CA ARG A 80 3.97 -19.32 9.72
C ARG A 80 3.67 -20.77 9.42
N ASN A 81 4.57 -21.69 9.78
CA ASN A 81 4.38 -23.13 9.58
C ASN A 81 3.91 -23.48 8.14
N GLY A 82 4.52 -22.83 7.14
CA GLY A 82 4.16 -22.97 5.72
C GLY A 82 2.86 -22.28 5.28
N GLU A 83 2.09 -21.70 6.21
CA GLU A 83 0.93 -20.87 5.91
C GLU A 83 1.35 -19.42 5.62
N ILE A 84 0.72 -18.81 4.61
CA ILE A 84 0.91 -17.40 4.28
C ILE A 84 -0.30 -16.60 4.74
N ILE A 85 -0.06 -15.63 5.61
CA ILE A 85 -1.10 -14.78 6.22
C ILE A 85 -0.89 -13.34 5.75
N PRO A 86 -1.75 -12.78 4.89
CA PRO A 86 -1.62 -11.39 4.44
C PRO A 86 -1.83 -10.40 5.58
N MET A 87 -0.80 -9.58 5.85
CA MET A 87 -0.82 -8.56 6.91
C MET A 87 -1.03 -7.14 6.39
N SER A 88 -1.08 -6.94 5.08
CA SER A 88 -1.63 -5.75 4.46
C SER A 88 -2.15 -6.05 3.05
N ARG A 89 -2.79 -5.05 2.43
CA ARG A 89 -3.12 -5.02 0.99
C ARG A 89 -2.61 -3.73 0.38
N GLU A 90 -2.44 -3.71 -0.93
CA GLU A 90 -2.03 -2.53 -1.69
C GLU A 90 -3.20 -1.55 -1.86
N PHE A 91 -2.90 -0.25 -1.86
CA PHE A 91 -3.87 0.84 -2.00
C PHE A 91 -3.72 1.58 -3.33
N THR A 92 -4.00 0.87 -4.42
CA THR A 92 -3.98 1.37 -5.80
C THR A 92 -5.33 1.98 -6.24
N PRO A 93 -5.38 2.72 -7.36
CA PRO A 93 -6.62 3.25 -7.92
C PRO A 93 -7.69 2.19 -8.15
N GLU A 94 -7.31 0.99 -8.57
CA GLU A 94 -8.26 -0.11 -8.83
C GLU A 94 -8.81 -0.71 -7.53
N THR A 95 -7.94 -0.98 -6.56
CA THR A 95 -8.34 -1.58 -5.26
C THR A 95 -9.22 -0.64 -4.43
N GLU A 96 -9.02 0.68 -4.56
CA GLU A 96 -9.79 1.69 -3.84
C GLU A 96 -10.81 2.42 -4.73
N ARG A 97 -11.15 1.85 -5.90
CA ARG A 97 -12.05 2.45 -6.89
C ARG A 97 -13.33 3.01 -6.27
N GLN A 98 -14.03 2.21 -5.47
CA GLN A 98 -15.31 2.63 -4.86
C GLN A 98 -15.12 3.83 -3.94
N ARG A 99 -14.06 3.86 -3.12
CA ARG A 99 -13.75 5.00 -2.25
C ARG A 99 -13.50 6.28 -3.07
N LEU A 100 -12.71 6.17 -4.14
CA LEU A 100 -12.41 7.29 -5.02
C LEU A 100 -13.66 7.83 -5.72
N GLN A 101 -14.46 6.94 -6.32
CA GLN A 101 -15.69 7.34 -7.00
C GLN A 101 -16.72 7.91 -6.03
N PHE A 102 -16.83 7.36 -4.82
CA PHE A 102 -17.72 7.87 -3.78
C PHE A 102 -17.34 9.30 -3.38
N LEU A 103 -16.04 9.58 -3.21
CA LEU A 103 -15.56 10.94 -2.95
C LEU A 103 -15.86 11.88 -4.13
N GLY A 104 -15.60 11.45 -5.37
CA GLY A 104 -15.90 12.24 -6.57
C GLY A 104 -17.41 12.48 -6.79
N PHE A 105 -18.26 11.54 -6.36
CA PHE A 105 -19.71 11.69 -6.35
C PHE A 105 -20.18 12.70 -5.30
N LEU A 106 -19.66 12.62 -4.07
CA LEU A 106 -20.04 13.52 -2.97
C LEU A 106 -19.49 14.93 -3.13
N ARG A 107 -18.32 15.08 -3.75
CA ARG A 107 -17.59 16.35 -3.89
C ARG A 107 -17.16 16.56 -5.36
N PRO A 108 -18.12 16.74 -6.29
CA PRO A 108 -17.83 16.84 -7.72
C PRO A 108 -16.94 18.03 -8.09
N GLU A 109 -16.86 19.06 -7.25
CA GLU A 109 -15.94 20.19 -7.43
C GLU A 109 -14.47 19.77 -7.38
N LEU A 110 -14.13 18.66 -6.71
CA LEU A 110 -12.78 18.10 -6.70
C LEU A 110 -12.35 17.54 -8.06
N LEU A 111 -13.30 17.32 -8.97
CA LEU A 111 -13.03 16.81 -10.32
C LEU A 111 -12.81 17.95 -11.34
N GLY A 112 -12.91 19.21 -10.91
CA GLY A 112 -12.66 20.41 -11.72
C GLY A 112 -13.52 20.54 -12.98
N ASN A 113 -14.64 19.82 -13.06
CA ASN A 113 -15.46 19.68 -14.28
C ASN A 113 -14.73 19.04 -15.48
N GLU A 114 -13.50 18.54 -15.27
CA GLU A 114 -12.68 17.88 -16.28
C GLU A 114 -12.80 16.35 -16.20
N PHE A 115 -13.06 15.83 -15.00
CA PHE A 115 -13.15 14.41 -14.71
C PHE A 115 -14.56 13.96 -14.32
N THR A 116 -14.87 12.70 -14.57
CA THR A 116 -16.08 12.02 -14.09
C THR A 116 -15.71 10.93 -13.10
N HIS A 117 -16.53 10.80 -12.06
CA HIS A 117 -16.45 9.68 -11.12
C HIS A 117 -17.06 8.40 -11.72
N LEU A 118 -17.82 8.47 -12.82
CA LEU A 118 -18.34 7.28 -13.47
C LEU A 118 -17.24 6.55 -14.22
N GLU A 119 -17.31 5.23 -14.21
CA GLU A 119 -16.40 4.39 -14.97
C GLU A 119 -17.11 3.78 -16.18
N PHE A 120 -16.38 3.74 -17.28
CA PHE A 120 -16.78 3.12 -18.53
C PHE A 120 -15.72 2.10 -18.95
N PRO A 121 -16.07 1.02 -19.69
CA PRO A 121 -15.08 0.05 -20.15
C PRO A 121 -14.01 0.63 -21.08
N ARG A 122 -14.27 1.81 -21.65
CA ARG A 122 -13.32 2.57 -22.46
C ARG A 122 -13.71 4.05 -22.51
N ARG A 123 -12.78 4.88 -23.01
CA ARG A 123 -13.04 6.29 -23.30
C ARG A 123 -14.26 6.46 -24.22
N ILE A 124 -15.18 7.32 -23.79
CA ILE A 124 -16.37 7.70 -24.55
C ILE A 124 -15.99 8.73 -25.62
N GLN A 125 -16.57 8.57 -26.81
CA GLN A 125 -16.40 9.48 -27.95
C GLN A 125 -17.67 10.29 -28.18
N HIS A 126 -17.54 11.51 -28.72
CA HIS A 126 -18.69 12.39 -29.04
C HIS A 126 -19.77 11.71 -29.89
N LYS A 127 -19.40 10.83 -30.83
CA LYS A 127 -20.34 10.07 -31.68
C LYS A 127 -21.23 9.07 -30.92
N GLU A 128 -20.99 8.90 -29.62
CA GLU A 128 -21.70 7.98 -28.74
C GLU A 128 -22.76 8.68 -27.89
N LEU A 129 -22.86 10.01 -27.94
CA LEU A 129 -23.92 10.78 -27.30
C LEU A 129 -25.29 10.22 -27.69
N GLY A 130 -26.14 10.02 -26.68
CA GLY A 130 -27.46 9.43 -26.85
C GLY A 130 -27.48 7.93 -27.08
N LYS A 131 -26.35 7.22 -27.20
CA LYS A 131 -26.31 5.74 -27.33
C LYS A 131 -26.21 5.07 -25.96
N LYS A 132 -26.58 3.79 -25.89
CA LYS A 132 -26.39 2.99 -24.67
C LYS A 132 -24.94 2.53 -24.55
N MET A 133 -24.37 2.66 -23.36
CA MET A 133 -23.04 2.17 -23.01
C MET A 133 -23.06 1.54 -21.61
N LEU A 134 -22.18 0.57 -21.38
CA LEU A 134 -21.94 0.05 -20.03
C LEU A 134 -21.26 1.13 -19.19
N TYR A 135 -21.73 1.29 -17.96
CA TYR A 135 -21.12 2.15 -16.95
C TYR A 135 -21.20 1.47 -15.58
N ARG A 136 -20.41 1.96 -14.64
CA ARG A 136 -20.57 1.65 -13.22
C ARG A 136 -20.27 2.87 -12.36
N ASP A 137 -21.02 3.01 -11.28
CA ASP A 137 -20.89 4.08 -10.32
C ASP A 137 -20.20 3.60 -9.02
N GLN A 138 -20.15 4.49 -8.03
CA GLN A 138 -19.51 4.26 -6.73
C GLN A 138 -20.11 3.09 -5.93
N ASN A 139 -21.39 2.79 -6.09
CA ASN A 139 -22.11 1.74 -5.35
C ASN A 139 -22.18 0.42 -6.12
N MET A 140 -21.79 0.42 -7.39
CA MET A 140 -21.86 -0.76 -8.25
C MET A 140 -20.59 -1.60 -8.17
N HIS A 141 -20.75 -2.92 -8.05
CA HIS A 141 -19.69 -3.90 -8.30
C HIS A 141 -19.71 -4.43 -9.75
N GLY A 142 -20.91 -4.49 -10.35
CA GLY A 142 -21.12 -4.90 -11.75
C GLY A 142 -21.29 -3.73 -12.71
N TRP A 143 -21.72 -4.02 -13.93
CA TRP A 143 -21.98 -3.04 -14.98
C TRP A 143 -23.48 -2.89 -15.24
N ALA A 144 -23.92 -1.67 -15.54
CA ALA A 144 -25.28 -1.37 -16.00
C ALA A 144 -25.23 -0.59 -17.32
N TYR A 145 -26.34 -0.54 -18.06
CA TYR A 145 -26.43 0.32 -19.25
C TYR A 145 -27.01 1.68 -18.88
N LYS A 146 -26.34 2.77 -19.30
CA LYS A 146 -26.93 4.12 -19.35
C LYS A 146 -26.91 4.68 -20.76
N ARG A 147 -27.71 5.71 -21.00
CA ARG A 147 -27.56 6.55 -22.19
C ARG A 147 -26.45 7.56 -21.95
N ILE A 148 -25.55 7.72 -22.92
CA ILE A 148 -24.41 8.64 -22.82
C ILE A 148 -24.87 10.09 -22.96
N GLU A 149 -24.37 10.93 -22.07
CA GLU A 149 -24.59 12.37 -21.97
C GLU A 149 -23.27 13.14 -22.15
N GLU A 150 -23.35 14.46 -22.29
CA GLU A 150 -22.16 15.31 -22.51
C GLU A 150 -21.15 15.20 -21.36
N ASP A 151 -21.64 15.10 -20.13
CA ASP A 151 -20.83 14.92 -18.92
C ASP A 151 -20.02 13.61 -18.90
N ASP A 152 -20.45 12.57 -19.63
CA ASP A 152 -19.72 11.31 -19.73
C ASP A 152 -18.48 11.39 -20.64
N LEU A 153 -18.33 12.50 -21.38
CA LEU A 153 -17.13 12.78 -22.17
C LEU A 153 -15.97 13.28 -21.31
N LYS A 154 -16.20 13.64 -20.04
CA LYS A 154 -15.13 14.02 -19.08
C LYS A 154 -14.17 12.87 -18.82
N PHE A 155 -12.92 13.14 -18.50
CA PHE A 155 -11.89 12.11 -18.29
C PHE A 155 -12.23 11.21 -17.09
N PRO A 156 -11.90 9.90 -17.13
CA PRO A 156 -12.20 9.04 -15.99
C PRO A 156 -11.31 9.41 -14.79
N LEU A 157 -11.88 9.39 -13.59
CA LEU A 157 -11.15 9.58 -12.33
C LEU A 157 -10.00 8.57 -12.16
N ILE A 158 -10.17 7.35 -12.64
CA ILE A 158 -9.14 6.30 -12.66
C ILE A 158 -8.78 6.05 -14.11
N TYR A 159 -7.52 6.30 -14.46
CA TYR A 159 -7.01 6.16 -15.82
C TYR A 159 -5.94 5.09 -15.91
N GLY A 160 -6.05 4.19 -16.88
CA GLY A 160 -5.15 3.04 -17.03
C GLY A 160 -5.63 1.80 -16.27
N GLU A 161 -4.86 0.72 -16.37
CA GLU A 161 -5.19 -0.60 -15.83
C GLU A 161 -3.96 -1.22 -15.16
N GLY A 162 -4.19 -2.05 -14.15
CA GLY A 162 -3.16 -2.68 -13.33
C GLY A 162 -2.17 -1.66 -12.77
N LYS A 163 -0.87 -1.97 -12.88
CA LYS A 163 0.22 -1.09 -12.41
C LYS A 163 0.30 0.28 -13.10
N LYS A 164 -0.38 0.45 -14.23
CA LYS A 164 -0.44 1.73 -14.96
C LYS A 164 -1.67 2.54 -14.59
N ALA A 165 -2.54 2.03 -13.72
CA ALA A 165 -3.68 2.77 -13.21
C ALA A 165 -3.20 3.98 -12.41
N ARG A 166 -3.83 5.13 -12.62
CA ARG A 166 -3.50 6.40 -11.99
C ARG A 166 -4.77 7.15 -11.61
N VAL A 167 -4.78 7.79 -10.44
CA VAL A 167 -5.81 8.78 -10.11
C VAL A 167 -5.58 10.02 -10.96
N MET A 168 -6.58 10.39 -11.78
CA MET A 168 -6.56 11.53 -12.70
C MET A 168 -5.27 11.60 -13.52
N ALA A 169 -4.81 10.44 -14.02
CA ALA A 169 -3.58 10.28 -14.79
C ALA A 169 -2.29 10.77 -14.09
N THR A 170 -2.31 10.92 -12.76
CA THR A 170 -1.23 11.59 -12.00
C THR A 170 -0.49 10.64 -11.06
N ILE A 171 -1.18 9.99 -10.12
CA ILE A 171 -0.53 9.17 -9.06
C ILE A 171 -1.00 7.71 -9.06
N GLY A 172 -0.07 6.77 -8.83
CA GLY A 172 -0.31 5.32 -8.84
C GLY A 172 -0.80 4.71 -7.53
N VAL A 173 -0.80 5.51 -6.46
CA VAL A 173 -1.29 5.13 -5.13
C VAL A 173 -2.41 6.05 -4.69
N THR A 174 -3.25 5.55 -3.79
CA THR A 174 -4.42 6.26 -3.28
C THR A 174 -4.33 6.50 -1.77
N ARG A 175 -3.30 5.95 -1.14
CA ARG A 175 -2.93 6.25 0.24
C ARG A 175 -1.43 6.48 0.34
N GLY A 176 -1.03 7.36 1.24
CA GLY A 176 0.37 7.78 1.42
C GLY A 176 0.47 9.08 2.19
N LEU A 177 1.69 9.42 2.62
CA LEU A 177 2.03 10.66 3.30
C LEU A 177 2.59 11.68 2.31
N GLY A 178 2.43 12.97 2.59
CA GLY A 178 2.93 14.05 1.73
C GLY A 178 2.06 14.29 0.49
N ASP A 179 2.66 14.76 -0.60
CA ASP A 179 1.97 15.14 -1.85
C ASP A 179 0.84 16.18 -1.65
N HIS A 180 1.00 17.10 -0.69
CA HIS A 180 0.01 18.14 -0.39
C HIS A 180 -0.22 19.11 -1.56
N ASP A 181 0.85 19.45 -2.27
CA ASP A 181 0.81 20.35 -3.44
C ASP A 181 0.68 19.61 -4.77
N LEU A 182 0.53 18.27 -4.76
CA LEU A 182 0.46 17.49 -5.99
C LEU A 182 -0.84 17.82 -6.74
N LYS A 183 -0.69 18.28 -7.98
CA LYS A 183 -1.78 18.64 -8.88
C LYS A 183 -1.78 17.75 -10.12
N VAL A 184 -2.97 17.60 -10.71
CA VAL A 184 -3.13 17.06 -12.04
C VAL A 184 -2.31 17.90 -13.03
N TYR A 185 -1.58 17.23 -13.93
CA TYR A 185 -0.72 17.91 -14.90
C TYR A 185 -1.50 18.95 -15.71
N ASN A 186 -0.98 20.19 -15.73
CA ASN A 186 -1.58 21.33 -16.45
C ASN A 186 -3.02 21.69 -16.00
N SER A 187 -3.39 21.38 -14.76
CA SER A 187 -4.66 21.76 -14.15
C SER A 187 -4.43 22.32 -12.73
N ASN A 188 -5.48 22.92 -12.15
CA ASN A 188 -5.50 23.39 -10.75
C ASN A 188 -6.15 22.38 -9.80
N ILE A 189 -6.47 21.18 -10.29
CA ILE A 189 -7.05 20.11 -9.48
C ILE A 189 -5.96 19.48 -8.62
N HIS A 190 -6.10 19.56 -7.30
CA HIS A 190 -5.24 18.86 -6.36
C HIS A 190 -5.60 17.38 -6.26
N ILE A 191 -4.60 16.53 -6.03
CA ILE A 191 -4.79 15.09 -5.84
C ILE A 191 -5.37 14.79 -4.45
N LYS A 192 -4.94 15.48 -3.39
CA LYS A 192 -5.68 15.43 -2.12
C LYS A 192 -7.06 16.09 -2.31
N PRO A 193 -8.15 15.48 -1.80
CA PRO A 193 -8.20 14.40 -0.81
C PRO A 193 -8.35 12.96 -1.36
N PHE A 194 -8.17 12.72 -2.67
CA PHE A 194 -8.19 11.35 -3.22
C PHE A 194 -7.04 10.49 -2.68
N LEU A 195 -5.87 11.10 -2.47
CA LEU A 195 -4.75 10.53 -1.72
C LEU A 195 -4.96 10.70 -0.21
N SER A 196 -5.20 9.61 0.52
CA SER A 196 -5.43 9.62 1.97
C SER A 196 -4.18 9.21 2.76
N CYS A 197 -3.84 9.93 3.83
CA CYS A 197 -2.79 9.51 4.75
C CYS A 197 -3.23 8.44 5.76
N VAL A 198 -4.52 8.08 5.80
CA VAL A 198 -5.04 7.16 6.81
C VAL A 198 -4.72 5.71 6.45
N PRO A 199 -3.98 4.98 7.31
CA PRO A 199 -3.60 3.60 7.03
C PRO A 199 -4.78 2.64 7.23
N GLU A 200 -4.68 1.43 6.65
CA GLU A 200 -5.39 0.26 7.17
C GLU A 200 -4.48 -0.45 8.18
N VAL A 201 -5.02 -0.80 9.35
CA VAL A 201 -4.28 -1.52 10.39
C VAL A 201 -4.81 -2.95 10.50
N ARG A 202 -3.93 -3.93 10.34
CA ARG A 202 -4.20 -5.34 10.66
C ARG A 202 -3.47 -5.73 11.94
N VAL A 203 -4.11 -6.58 12.74
CA VAL A 203 -3.59 -7.01 14.03
C VAL A 203 -3.37 -8.52 14.00
N TYR A 204 -2.19 -8.93 14.44
CA TYR A 204 -1.84 -10.32 14.66
C TYR A 204 -1.47 -10.53 16.12
N ASP A 205 -2.15 -11.46 16.77
CA ASP A 205 -1.93 -11.77 18.18
C ASP A 205 -0.88 -12.87 18.31
N LEU A 206 0.33 -12.50 18.76
CA LEU A 206 1.43 -13.45 18.92
C LEU A 206 1.16 -14.44 20.05
N THR A 207 0.25 -14.14 20.97
CA THR A 207 -0.02 -15.03 22.12
C THR A 207 -0.91 -16.22 21.75
N GLN A 208 -1.55 -16.20 20.58
CA GLN A 208 -2.48 -17.25 20.14
C GLN A 208 -1.78 -18.47 19.55
N TYR A 209 -0.49 -18.36 19.22
CA TYR A 209 0.26 -19.39 18.52
C TYR A 209 1.66 -19.50 19.11
N GLU A 210 2.24 -20.68 19.07
CA GLU A 210 3.68 -20.84 19.26
C GLU A 210 4.36 -20.59 17.92
N HIS A 211 5.43 -19.78 17.94
CA HIS A 211 6.20 -19.44 16.75
C HIS A 211 7.57 -20.10 16.82
N CYS A 212 7.96 -20.76 15.74
CA CYS A 212 9.32 -21.26 15.59
C CYS A 212 10.23 -20.19 14.96
N PRO A 213 11.56 -20.43 14.89
CA PRO A 213 12.51 -19.51 14.27
C PRO A 213 12.25 -19.24 12.78
N ASP A 214 11.55 -20.15 12.12
CA ASP A 214 11.24 -20.02 10.69
C ASP A 214 9.95 -19.22 10.45
N ASP A 215 9.20 -18.89 11.51
CA ASP A 215 8.01 -18.05 11.42
C ASP A 215 8.40 -16.58 11.42
N VAL A 216 8.10 -15.89 10.31
CA VAL A 216 8.58 -14.52 10.07
C VAL A 216 7.50 -13.61 9.52
N LEU A 217 7.61 -12.31 9.81
CA LEU A 217 6.92 -11.23 9.10
C LEU A 217 7.84 -10.67 8.03
N VAL A 218 7.40 -10.73 6.77
CA VAL A 218 8.08 -10.14 5.62
C VAL A 218 7.40 -8.84 5.23
N LEU A 219 8.18 -7.77 5.07
CA LEU A 219 7.75 -6.50 4.53
C LEU A 219 8.54 -6.19 3.27
N GLY A 220 7.88 -5.64 2.26
CA GLY A 220 8.55 -5.18 1.04
C GLY A 220 7.89 -3.96 0.42
N THR A 221 8.69 -3.17 -0.31
CA THR A 221 8.17 -2.18 -1.27
C THR A 221 7.58 -2.87 -2.50
N ASP A 222 6.81 -2.14 -3.29
CA ASP A 222 6.30 -2.59 -4.59
C ASP A 222 7.41 -3.16 -5.50
N GLY A 223 8.64 -2.63 -5.44
CA GLY A 223 9.80 -3.19 -6.14
C GLY A 223 10.05 -4.70 -5.90
N LEU A 224 9.61 -5.28 -4.77
CA LEU A 224 9.57 -6.73 -4.52
C LEU A 224 8.32 -7.36 -5.14
N TRP A 225 7.16 -6.87 -4.73
CA TRP A 225 5.85 -7.49 -4.99
C TRP A 225 5.40 -7.38 -6.45
N ASP A 226 6.01 -6.47 -7.19
CA ASP A 226 5.76 -6.27 -8.60
C ASP A 226 6.20 -7.44 -9.46
N VAL A 227 7.19 -8.20 -9.01
CA VAL A 227 7.80 -9.28 -9.79
C VAL A 227 7.75 -10.63 -9.09
N THR A 228 7.29 -10.65 -7.84
CA THR A 228 7.15 -11.86 -7.03
C THR A 228 5.77 -11.92 -6.39
N ASN A 229 5.18 -13.12 -6.37
CA ASN A 229 3.94 -13.36 -5.61
C ASN A 229 4.24 -13.92 -4.20
N ASP A 230 3.21 -13.99 -3.37
CA ASP A 230 3.33 -14.39 -1.96
C ASP A 230 3.98 -15.76 -1.77
N ARG A 231 3.66 -16.71 -2.65
CA ARG A 231 4.20 -18.06 -2.60
C ARG A 231 5.67 -18.08 -2.98
N GLU A 232 6.05 -17.36 -4.04
CA GLU A 232 7.46 -17.22 -4.43
C GLU A 232 8.29 -16.60 -3.30
N VAL A 233 7.77 -15.59 -2.61
CA VAL A 233 8.43 -14.99 -1.43
C VAL A 233 8.56 -16.01 -0.29
N ALA A 234 7.49 -16.73 0.02
CA ALA A 234 7.50 -17.76 1.07
C ALA A 234 8.48 -18.90 0.76
N ASP A 235 8.54 -19.35 -0.48
CA ASP A 235 9.45 -20.41 -0.93
C ASP A 235 10.91 -19.96 -0.77
N VAL A 236 11.25 -18.73 -1.20
CA VAL A 236 12.61 -18.17 -1.05
C VAL A 236 12.99 -18.03 0.41
N VAL A 237 12.11 -17.49 1.24
CA VAL A 237 12.38 -17.33 2.68
C VAL A 237 12.60 -18.69 3.33
N THR A 238 11.72 -19.66 3.07
CA THR A 238 11.84 -21.01 3.63
C THR A 238 13.13 -21.69 3.20
N GLU A 239 13.48 -21.62 1.91
CA GLU A 239 14.74 -22.15 1.35
C GLU A 239 15.95 -21.57 2.07
N VAL A 240 15.99 -20.24 2.24
CA VAL A 240 17.11 -19.57 2.90
C VAL A 240 17.16 -19.95 4.37
N LEU A 241 16.05 -19.86 5.11
CA LEU A 241 16.06 -20.16 6.56
C LEU A 241 16.49 -21.61 6.83
N MET A 242 16.06 -22.58 6.02
CA MET A 242 16.48 -23.99 6.13
C MET A 242 17.98 -24.22 5.91
N GLY A 243 18.67 -23.29 5.23
CA GLY A 243 20.11 -23.38 4.95
C GLY A 243 21.02 -22.93 6.10
N TYR A 244 20.47 -22.40 7.19
CA TYR A 244 21.22 -21.89 8.34
C TYR A 244 20.86 -22.65 9.61
N GLU A 245 21.55 -22.40 10.71
CA GLU A 245 21.15 -22.90 12.04
C GLU A 245 20.04 -22.01 12.65
N PRO A 246 19.04 -22.56 13.37
CA PRO A 246 17.89 -21.79 13.91
C PRO A 246 18.25 -20.56 14.73
N ASN A 247 19.36 -20.60 15.45
CA ASN A 247 19.84 -19.53 16.32
C ASN A 247 20.78 -18.53 15.61
N ASP A 248 21.12 -18.75 14.33
CA ASP A 248 21.96 -17.81 13.58
C ASP A 248 21.15 -16.52 13.31
N PRO A 249 21.59 -15.32 13.74
CA PRO A 249 20.87 -14.09 13.43
C PRO A 249 20.99 -13.68 11.95
N CYS A 250 22.00 -14.18 11.21
CA CYS A 250 22.26 -13.76 9.83
C CYS A 250 21.19 -14.26 8.84
N ARG A 251 20.51 -15.37 9.13
CA ARG A 251 19.49 -15.97 8.24
C ARG A 251 18.38 -15.01 7.83
N TYR A 252 17.90 -14.14 8.72
CA TYR A 252 16.85 -13.17 8.37
C TYR A 252 17.37 -12.08 7.43
N THR A 253 18.59 -11.59 7.67
CA THR A 253 19.28 -10.65 6.77
C THR A 253 19.54 -11.29 5.42
N MET A 254 19.94 -12.56 5.40
CA MET A 254 20.18 -13.31 4.17
C MET A 254 18.90 -13.60 3.40
N ALA A 255 17.79 -13.88 4.09
CA ALA A 255 16.47 -14.02 3.46
C ALA A 255 16.04 -12.70 2.81
N ALA A 256 16.20 -11.57 3.50
CA ALA A 256 15.91 -10.25 2.94
C ALA A 256 16.81 -9.94 1.73
N TYR A 257 18.11 -10.22 1.83
CA TYR A 257 19.08 -10.05 0.74
C TYR A 257 18.70 -10.88 -0.48
N GLU A 258 18.37 -12.15 -0.29
CA GLU A 258 18.04 -13.06 -1.38
C GLU A 258 16.74 -12.67 -2.08
N LEU A 259 15.73 -12.20 -1.33
CA LEU A 259 14.52 -11.62 -1.90
C LEU A 259 14.84 -10.41 -2.80
N VAL A 260 15.75 -9.53 -2.39
CA VAL A 260 16.19 -8.37 -3.19
C VAL A 260 16.89 -8.83 -4.46
N VAL A 261 17.88 -9.73 -4.35
CA VAL A 261 18.68 -10.21 -5.49
C VAL A 261 17.81 -10.97 -6.49
N ARG A 262 16.97 -11.90 -6.03
CA ARG A 262 16.08 -12.67 -6.90
C ARG A 262 15.07 -11.77 -7.61
N SER A 263 14.52 -10.77 -6.93
CA SER A 263 13.56 -9.83 -7.52
C SER A 263 14.21 -8.89 -8.53
N ARG A 264 15.46 -8.47 -8.28
CA ARG A 264 16.22 -7.68 -9.26
C ARG A 264 16.60 -8.53 -10.47
N GLY A 265 17.09 -9.75 -10.27
CA GLY A 265 17.61 -10.60 -11.33
C GLY A 265 18.91 -10.07 -11.94
N VAL A 266 19.16 -10.39 -13.21
CA VAL A 266 20.40 -10.07 -13.93
C VAL A 266 20.15 -9.02 -15.01
N LEU A 267 21.05 -8.05 -15.15
CA LEU A 267 20.97 -7.05 -16.21
C LEU A 267 21.29 -7.69 -17.57
N LYS A 268 20.32 -7.64 -18.50
CA LYS A 268 20.52 -7.99 -19.93
C LYS A 268 20.33 -6.74 -20.80
N GLU A 269 20.59 -6.83 -22.10
CA GLU A 269 20.50 -5.70 -23.04
C GLU A 269 19.17 -4.93 -22.97
N ARG A 270 18.07 -5.61 -22.63
CA ARG A 270 16.72 -5.03 -22.53
C ARG A 270 16.22 -4.94 -21.09
N GLY A 271 17.11 -4.61 -20.15
CA GLY A 271 16.82 -4.41 -18.73
C GLY A 271 16.98 -5.68 -17.89
N TRP A 272 16.54 -5.57 -16.63
CA TRP A 272 16.64 -6.63 -15.62
C TRP A 272 15.77 -7.85 -15.97
N ARG A 273 16.30 -9.06 -15.76
CA ARG A 273 15.65 -10.33 -16.07
C ARG A 273 15.78 -11.33 -14.93
N LEU A 274 14.66 -11.95 -14.58
CA LEU A 274 14.59 -13.08 -13.66
C LEU A 274 15.17 -14.36 -14.30
N ALA A 275 15.41 -15.39 -13.49
CA ALA A 275 15.94 -16.68 -13.96
C ALA A 275 15.07 -17.37 -15.03
N ASN A 276 13.77 -17.08 -15.04
CA ASN A 276 12.79 -17.58 -16.02
C ASN A 276 12.59 -16.62 -17.23
N ASP A 277 13.52 -15.69 -17.44
CA ASP A 277 13.49 -14.64 -18.47
C ASP A 277 12.34 -13.61 -18.40
N LYS A 278 11.48 -13.68 -17.37
CA LYS A 278 10.53 -12.60 -17.07
C LYS A 278 11.27 -11.32 -16.67
N LEU A 279 10.58 -10.19 -16.73
CA LEU A 279 11.13 -8.90 -16.29
C LEU A 279 11.46 -8.97 -14.80
N GLY A 280 12.71 -8.63 -14.45
CA GLY A 280 13.11 -8.32 -13.09
C GLY A 280 12.63 -6.92 -12.70
N SER A 281 12.71 -6.62 -11.41
CA SER A 281 12.28 -5.34 -10.87
C SER A 281 13.16 -4.22 -11.43
N GLY A 282 12.50 -3.17 -11.92
CA GLY A 282 13.14 -1.93 -12.36
C GLY A 282 13.19 -0.85 -11.27
N ASP A 283 12.56 -1.09 -10.13
CA ASP A 283 12.34 -0.10 -9.07
C ASP A 283 13.31 -0.28 -7.89
N ASP A 284 13.27 0.62 -6.90
CA ASP A 284 13.94 0.44 -5.62
C ASP A 284 13.29 -0.69 -4.82
N ILE A 285 14.13 -1.57 -4.26
CA ILE A 285 13.68 -2.76 -3.52
C ILE A 285 14.18 -2.64 -2.09
N SER A 286 13.25 -2.51 -1.14
CA SER A 286 13.53 -2.58 0.29
C SER A 286 12.73 -3.72 0.91
N VAL A 287 13.40 -4.59 1.65
CA VAL A 287 12.79 -5.77 2.28
C VAL A 287 13.23 -5.88 3.73
N PHE A 288 12.29 -6.23 4.61
CA PHE A 288 12.55 -6.61 5.99
C PHE A 288 12.01 -8.01 6.23
N VAL A 289 12.80 -8.86 6.89
CA VAL A 289 12.36 -10.17 7.39
C VAL A 289 12.55 -10.14 8.91
N ILE A 290 11.44 -10.23 9.64
CA ILE A 290 11.39 -10.05 11.09
C ILE A 290 10.95 -11.36 11.73
N PRO A 291 11.75 -11.99 12.59
CA PRO A 291 11.33 -13.20 13.30
C PRO A 291 10.15 -12.93 14.22
N LEU A 292 9.20 -13.87 14.24
CA LEU A 292 8.07 -13.88 15.17
C LEU A 292 8.38 -14.71 16.42
N GLY A 293 9.24 -15.73 16.29
CA GLY A 293 9.81 -16.45 17.42
C GLY A 293 10.69 -15.52 18.28
N GLY A 294 10.52 -15.59 19.61
CA GLY A 294 11.34 -14.81 20.55
C GLY A 294 12.81 -15.25 20.59
N PRO A 295 13.69 -14.55 21.32
CA PRO A 295 15.02 -15.05 21.60
C PRO A 295 14.93 -16.30 22.48
N GLY A 296 15.28 -17.45 21.93
CA GLY A 296 15.32 -18.74 22.62
C GLY A 296 16.44 -19.59 22.06
N ASN A 297 16.94 -20.55 22.86
CA ASN A 297 17.80 -21.60 22.32
C ASN A 297 16.90 -22.61 21.63
N TYR A 298 16.80 -22.52 20.32
CA TYR A 298 16.13 -23.52 19.51
C TYR A 298 17.12 -24.65 19.25
N THR A 299 16.79 -25.86 19.70
CA THR A 299 17.57 -27.09 19.51
C THR A 299 17.08 -27.86 18.30
#